data_AF-A0A3D4QH13-F1
#
_entry.id   AF-A0A3D4QH13-F1
#
_cell.length_a   1.000
_cell.length_b   1.000
_cell.length_c   1.000
_cell.angle_alpha   90.00
_cell.angle_beta   90.00
_cell.angle_gamma   90.00
#
_symmetry.space_group_name_H-M   'P 1'
#
loop_
_entity.id
_entity.type
_entity.pdbx_description
1 polymer ?
#
loop_
_entity_poly.entity_id
_entity_poly.type
_entity_poly.pdbx_seq_one_letter_code
_entity_poly.pdbx_strand_id
1 'polypeptide(L)' 'MSEDVKTLEDLKELTGAPDVEETAPAEPVIDEHGRSYATGRRKDAVARVWIKPGPGKITVNGRDAALYFARPVLQM' A
#
# COMPACT_ATOMS: atom_id res chain seq x y z
N MET A 1 -3.82 -25.92 -42.03
CA MET A 1 -2.88 -26.17 -40.92
C MET A 1 -3.46 -25.46 -39.70
N SER A 2 -4.35 -26.12 -38.97
CA SER A 2 -4.91 -25.65 -37.71
C SER A 2 -4.02 -26.21 -36.60
N GLU A 3 -3.34 -25.35 -35.88
CA GLU A 3 -2.57 -25.75 -34.69
C GLU A 3 -3.58 -26.03 -33.57
N ASP A 4 -3.83 -27.32 -33.30
CA ASP A 4 -4.73 -27.74 -32.21
C ASP A 4 -4.07 -27.45 -30.86
N VAL A 5 -4.53 -26.38 -30.21
CA VAL A 5 -4.20 -26.03 -28.81
C VAL A 5 -4.82 -27.07 -27.89
N LYS A 6 -4.01 -28.01 -27.37
CA LYS A 6 -4.49 -29.13 -26.55
C LYS A 6 -4.18 -28.98 -25.07
N THR A 7 -3.35 -28.00 -24.69
CA THR A 7 -2.92 -27.83 -23.30
C THR A 7 -3.21 -26.40 -22.81
N LEU A 8 -3.40 -26.28 -21.49
CA LEU A 8 -3.59 -25.00 -20.81
C LEU A 8 -2.34 -24.11 -20.92
N GLU A 9 -1.17 -24.71 -21.12
CA GLU A 9 0.12 -24.05 -21.24
C GLU A 9 0.22 -23.28 -22.58
N ASP A 10 -0.23 -23.91 -23.67
CA ASP A 10 -0.28 -23.30 -25.00
C ASP A 10 -1.20 -22.06 -25.07
N LEU A 11 -2.30 -22.05 -24.28
CA LEU A 11 -3.22 -20.91 -24.19
C LEU A 11 -2.61 -19.72 -23.41
N LYS A 12 -1.69 -20.01 -22.48
CA LYS A 12 -0.97 -18.98 -21.72
C LYS A 12 0.03 -18.23 -22.62
N GLU A 13 0.66 -18.91 -23.57
CA GLU A 13 1.61 -18.30 -24.52
C GLU A 13 0.92 -17.36 -25.53
N LEU A 14 -0.29 -17.68 -25.99
CA LEU A 14 -1.07 -16.83 -26.90
C LEU A 14 -1.66 -15.57 -26.23
N THR A 15 -1.84 -15.58 -24.91
CA THR A 15 -2.53 -14.49 -24.21
C THR A 15 -1.61 -13.35 -23.78
N GLY A 16 -0.29 -13.44 -24.01
CA GLY A 16 0.65 -12.34 -23.83
C GLY A 16 0.54 -11.63 -22.47
N ALA A 17 0.02 -12.31 -21.46
CA ALA A 17 -0.20 -11.74 -20.15
C ALA A 17 1.18 -11.63 -19.47
N PRO A 18 1.66 -10.43 -19.14
CA PRO A 18 2.86 -10.31 -18.34
C PRO A 18 2.61 -11.05 -17.03
N ASP A 19 3.52 -11.95 -16.67
CA ASP A 19 3.66 -12.44 -15.30
C ASP A 19 3.69 -11.19 -14.41
N VAL A 20 2.60 -10.99 -13.68
CA VAL A 20 2.52 -9.93 -12.67
C VAL A 20 3.49 -10.39 -11.60
N GLU A 21 4.72 -9.90 -11.67
CA GLU A 21 5.67 -9.97 -10.58
C GLU A 21 4.92 -9.47 -9.34
N GLU A 22 4.56 -10.44 -8.49
CA GLU A 22 3.99 -10.21 -7.19
C GLU A 22 5.04 -9.41 -6.44
N THR A 23 4.83 -8.09 -6.39
CA THR A 23 5.71 -7.15 -5.74
C THR A 23 5.72 -7.54 -4.28
N ALA A 24 6.75 -8.27 -3.87
CA ALA A 24 6.94 -8.70 -2.50
C ALA A 24 6.72 -7.49 -1.59
N PRO A 25 5.90 -7.60 -0.53
CA PRO A 25 5.62 -6.48 0.35
C PRO A 25 6.95 -5.96 0.87
N ALA A 26 7.28 -4.70 0.56
CA ALA A 26 8.52 -4.09 1.00
C ALA A 26 8.61 -4.26 2.51
N GLU A 27 9.66 -4.96 2.97
CA GLU A 27 9.89 -5.14 4.39
C GLU A 27 9.96 -3.75 5.04
N PRO A 28 9.19 -3.51 6.11
CA PRO A 28 9.16 -2.20 6.72
C PRO A 28 10.55 -1.91 7.30
N VAL A 29 11.24 -0.93 6.72
CA VAL A 29 12.49 -0.43 7.29
C VAL A 29 12.15 0.24 8.62
N ILE A 30 12.51 -0.41 9.72
CA ILE A 30 12.27 0.06 11.08
C ILE A 30 13.44 0.95 11.50
N ASP A 31 13.14 2.14 12.02
CA ASP A 31 14.13 3.06 12.57
C ASP A 31 14.68 2.57 13.93
N GLU A 32 15.74 3.20 14.43
CA GLU A 32 16.34 2.89 15.74
C GLU A 32 15.34 3.02 16.92
N HIS A 33 14.20 3.68 16.71
CA HIS A 33 13.17 3.94 17.71
C HIS A 33 12.00 2.94 17.63
N GLY A 34 12.12 1.93 16.76
CA GLY A 34 11.11 0.90 16.54
C GLY A 34 9.91 1.40 15.73
N ARG A 35 10.08 2.44 14.91
CA ARG A 35 9.02 3.04 14.10
C ARG A 35 9.26 2.74 12.62
N SER A 36 8.19 2.42 11.91
CA SER A 36 8.19 2.24 10.46
C SER A 36 7.86 3.56 9.79
N TYR A 37 8.63 3.91 8.76
CA TYR A 37 8.37 5.08 7.94
C TYR A 37 7.49 4.73 6.74
N ALA A 38 6.48 5.56 6.47
CA ALA A 38 5.63 5.44 5.30
C ALA A 38 5.26 6.81 4.73
N THR A 39 5.01 6.85 3.42
CA THR A 39 4.52 8.05 2.74
C THR A 39 3.27 7.74 1.93
N GLY A 40 2.20 8.50 2.12
CA GLY A 40 0.97 8.44 1.33
C GLY A 40 0.80 9.70 0.48
N ARG A 41 0.28 9.54 -0.74
CA ARG A 41 -0.03 10.65 -1.66
C ARG A 41 -1.41 10.48 -2.27
N ARG A 42 -2.22 11.54 -2.28
CA ARG A 42 -3.53 11.58 -2.98
C ARG A 42 -3.79 13.00 -3.49
N LYS A 43 -3.96 13.16 -4.80
CA LYS A 43 -4.04 14.49 -5.45
C LYS A 43 -2.82 15.32 -5.04
N ASP A 44 -3.04 16.54 -4.56
CA ASP A 44 -1.97 17.44 -4.07
C ASP A 44 -1.55 17.16 -2.62
N ALA A 45 -2.23 16.24 -1.92
CA ALA A 45 -1.95 15.94 -0.53
C ALA A 45 -0.80 14.93 -0.38
N VAL A 46 0.14 15.23 0.51
CA VAL A 46 1.27 14.36 0.88
C VAL A 46 1.29 14.16 2.38
N ALA A 47 1.30 12.91 2.83
CA ALA A 47 1.38 12.52 4.23
C ALA A 47 2.66 11.72 4.49
N ARG A 48 3.47 12.19 5.44
CA ARG A 48 4.61 11.44 5.99
C ARG A 48 4.21 10.89 7.35
N VAL A 49 4.34 9.58 7.52
CA VAL A 49 3.82 8.87 8.68
C VAL A 49 4.93 8.04 9.31
N TRP A 50 4.96 8.05 10.64
CA TRP A 50 5.80 7.17 11.45
C TRP A 50 4.87 6.32 12.31
N ILE A 51 4.94 5.00 12.15
CA ILE A 51 4.06 4.06 12.83
C ILE A 51 4.89 3.27 13.84
N LYS A 52 4.41 3.17 15.08
CA LYS A 52 5.02 2.35 16.14
C LYS A 52 3.96 1.44 16.76
N PRO A 53 4.28 0.20 17.15
CA PRO A 53 3.40 -0.60 18.01
C PRO A 53 3.11 0.15 19.33
N GLY A 54 1.84 0.31 19.69
CA GLY A 54 1.45 1.11 20.86
C GLY A 54 -0.05 1.27 21.03
N PRO A 55 -0.50 2.21 21.89
CA PRO A 55 -1.90 2.35 22.34
C PRO A 55 -2.87 2.91 21.28
N GLY A 56 -2.47 2.97 20.00
CA GLY A 56 -3.32 3.45 18.91
C GLY A 56 -3.57 4.97 18.91
N LYS A 57 -2.72 5.77 19.59
CA LYS A 57 -2.85 7.24 19.56
C LYS A 57 -2.38 7.80 18.22
N ILE A 58 -3.24 8.57 17.55
CA ILE A 58 -2.96 9.20 16.25
C ILE A 58 -2.78 10.71 16.45
N THR A 59 -1.71 11.27 15.92
CA THR A 59 -1.45 12.73 15.98
C THR A 59 -1.03 13.21 14.60
N VAL A 60 -1.72 14.24 14.09
CA VAL A 60 -1.50 14.81 12.76
C VAL A 60 -1.00 16.24 12.93
N ASN A 61 0.24 16.51 12.50
CA ASN A 61 0.86 17.84 12.61
C ASN A 61 0.76 18.47 14.01
N GLY A 62 0.94 17.65 15.06
CA GLY A 62 0.88 18.09 16.47
C GLY A 62 -0.53 18.24 17.06
N ARG A 63 -1.59 17.93 16.29
CA ARG A 63 -2.99 17.95 16.74
C ARG A 63 -3.57 16.55 16.80
N ASP A 64 -4.54 16.33 17.69
CA ASP A 64 -5.29 15.07 17.75
C ASP A 64 -6.09 14.85 16.46
N ALA A 65 -6.23 13.59 16.04
CA ALA A 65 -6.89 13.27 14.77
C ALA A 65 -8.34 13.78 14.72
N ALA A 66 -9.07 13.69 15.83
CA ALA A 66 -10.45 14.17 15.91
C ALA A 66 -10.57 15.70 15.73
N LEU A 67 -9.57 16.45 16.18
CA LEU A 67 -9.51 17.91 16.03
C LEU A 67 -8.97 18.35 14.66
N TYR A 68 -8.06 17.57 14.07
CA TYR A 68 -7.48 17.89 12.77
C TYR A 68 -8.49 17.70 11.64
N PHE A 69 -9.28 16.62 11.71
CA PHE A 69 -10.32 16.32 10.73
C PHE A 69 -11.66 16.92 11.15
N ALA A 70 -12.02 18.04 10.51
CA ALA A 70 -13.23 18.81 10.84
C ALA A 70 -14.56 18.07 10.59
N ARG A 71 -14.55 17.01 9.78
CA ARG A 71 -15.76 16.25 9.42
C ARG A 71 -15.68 14.85 10.05
N PRO A 72 -16.73 14.34 10.71
CA PRO A 72 -16.73 13.01 11.30
C PRO A 72 -16.37 11.88 10.32
N VAL A 73 -16.75 12.03 9.05
CA VAL A 73 -16.45 11.07 7.97
C VAL A 73 -14.95 10.89 7.71
N LEU A 74 -14.11 11.84 8.17
CA LEU A 74 -12.66 11.81 7.95
C LEU A 74 -11.87 11.35 9.19
N GLN A 75 -12.54 11.02 10.30
CA GLN A 75 -11.90 10.66 11.57
C GLN A 75 -11.61 9.14 11.70
N MET A 76 -12.14 8.30 10.80
CA MET A 76 -12.00 6.84 10.81
C MET A 76 -11.49 6.32 9.47
#